data_AF-A0A511ZCE8-F1
#
_entry.id   AF-A0A511ZCE8-F1
#
_cell.length_a   1.000
_cell.length_b   1.000
_cell.length_c   1.000
_cell.angle_alpha   90.00
_cell.angle_beta   90.00
_cell.angle_gamma   90.00
#
_symmetry.space_group_name_H-M   'P 1'
#
loop_
_entity.id
_entity.type
_entity.pdbx_description
1 polymer ?
#
loop_
_entity_poly.entity_id
_entity_poly.type
_entity_poly.pdbx_seq_one_letter_code
_entity_poly.pdbx_strand_id
1 'polypeptide(L)'
;MNKALRQIFWGYLFLFIDIYIMIDLLMDPIGYYLLFTGCARIVDAYPNAKKAMTVGMIGMFVSLPSIFVNLSDSALPFGWSFYASILSILKLVIAFYLFFVLMDMAKSFGNETLYNRTQNTFKYFVTIHFATLALMSFSMNVTGDGWVALSVIFAIAGVLMDILFLFLLRAFLRASPDVRKVNYSV
;
A
#
# COMPACT_ATOMS: atom_id res chain seq x y z
N MET A 1 -18.12 -8.13 3.05
CA MET A 1 -17.48 -6.84 2.71
C MET A 1 -16.67 -6.24 3.87
N ASN A 2 -17.26 -5.85 5.00
CA ASN A 2 -16.53 -5.19 6.11
C ASN A 2 -15.30 -5.95 6.65
N LYS A 3 -15.37 -7.29 6.75
CA LYS A 3 -14.20 -8.10 7.16
C LYS A 3 -13.04 -8.00 6.18
N ALA A 4 -13.33 -7.97 4.88
CA ALA A 4 -12.32 -7.92 3.82
C ALA A 4 -11.64 -6.55 3.74
N LEU A 5 -12.43 -5.46 3.77
CA LEU A 5 -11.89 -4.11 3.84
C LEU A 5 -11.02 -3.89 5.08
N ARG A 6 -11.37 -4.52 6.21
CA ARG A 6 -10.58 -4.44 7.44
C ARG A 6 -9.23 -5.16 7.28
N GLN A 7 -9.21 -6.31 6.62
CA GLN A 7 -7.96 -6.99 6.29
C GLN A 7 -7.11 -6.15 5.34
N ILE A 8 -7.74 -5.51 4.33
CA ILE A 8 -7.01 -4.62 3.42
C ILE A 8 -6.41 -3.43 4.18
N PHE A 9 -7.19 -2.80 5.07
CA PHE A 9 -6.73 -1.70 5.91
C PHE A 9 -5.54 -2.11 6.79
N TRP A 10 -5.66 -3.20 7.55
CA TRP A 10 -4.58 -3.67 8.42
C TRP A 10 -3.37 -4.14 7.62
N GLY A 11 -3.60 -4.80 6.47
CA GLY A 11 -2.53 -5.24 5.59
C GLY A 11 -1.70 -4.07 5.07
N TYR A 12 -2.36 -3.01 4.59
CA TYR A 12 -1.65 -1.80 4.19
C TYR A 12 -0.99 -1.08 5.36
N LEU A 13 -1.64 -1.07 6.53
CA LEU A 13 -1.06 -0.46 7.73
C LEU A 13 0.26 -1.14 8.11
N PHE A 14 0.34 -2.47 8.05
CA PHE A 14 1.59 -3.18 8.30
C PHE A 14 2.66 -2.91 7.25
N LEU A 15 2.30 -2.76 5.97
CA LEU A 15 3.25 -2.35 4.92
C LEU A 15 3.67 -0.87 5.01
N PHE A 16 2.92 -0.05 5.75
CA PHE A 16 3.24 1.35 5.96
C PHE A 16 4.11 1.57 7.20
N ILE A 17 3.78 0.85 8.27
CA ILE A 17 4.48 0.94 9.54
C ILE A 17 5.73 0.07 9.48
N ASP A 18 6.80 0.60 8.89
CA ASP A 18 8.17 0.12 9.10
C ASP A 18 8.68 0.64 10.45
N ILE A 19 8.07 0.20 11.54
CA ILE A 19 8.68 0.41 12.87
C ILE A 19 9.80 -0.64 12.98
N TYR A 20 10.98 -0.23 13.46
CA TYR A 20 12.13 -1.11 13.72
C TYR A 20 12.40 -1.15 15.23
N ILE A 21 11.48 -1.70 16.01
CA ILE A 21 11.63 -2.01 17.44
C ILE A 21 12.02 -3.49 17.56
N MET A 22 13.32 -3.76 17.51
CA MET A 22 14.02 -4.99 17.94
C MET A 22 13.65 -6.34 17.29
N ILE A 23 12.38 -6.63 16.95
CA ILE A 23 11.88 -7.86 16.28
C ILE A 23 10.70 -7.50 15.36
N ASP A 24 10.86 -6.52 14.48
CA ASP A 24 9.80 -6.06 13.57
C ASP A 24 9.78 -6.76 12.20
N LEU A 25 10.43 -7.92 12.11
CA LEU A 25 10.77 -8.52 10.83
C LEU A 25 9.63 -9.25 10.10
N LEU A 26 8.45 -9.37 10.71
CA LEU A 26 7.31 -10.06 10.10
C LEU A 26 6.23 -9.12 9.56
N MET A 27 6.36 -7.80 9.73
CA MET A 27 5.30 -6.86 9.35
C MET A 27 5.01 -6.88 7.85
N ASP A 28 6.05 -6.99 7.02
CA ASP A 28 5.92 -7.04 5.56
C ASP A 28 5.18 -8.29 5.05
N PRO A 29 5.64 -9.54 5.31
CA PRO A 29 4.91 -10.73 4.90
C PRO A 29 3.48 -10.78 5.43
N ILE A 30 3.26 -10.34 6.68
CA ILE A 30 1.93 -10.28 7.29
C ILE A 30 1.05 -9.25 6.58
N GLY A 31 1.60 -8.08 6.25
CA GLY A 31 0.92 -7.03 5.51
C GLY A 31 0.44 -7.52 4.15
N TYR A 32 1.33 -8.12 3.38
CA TYR A 32 1.02 -8.72 2.09
C TYR A 32 0.01 -9.88 2.19
N TYR A 33 0.12 -10.73 3.20
CA TYR A 33 -0.84 -11.81 3.46
C TYR A 33 -2.25 -11.29 3.76
N LEU A 34 -2.37 -10.22 4.57
CA LEU A 34 -3.65 -9.60 4.88
C LEU A 34 -4.26 -8.91 3.65
N LEU A 35 -3.44 -8.28 2.80
CA LEU A 35 -3.87 -7.75 1.51
C LEU A 35 -4.37 -8.85 0.58
N PHE A 36 -3.63 -9.96 0.47
CA PHE A 36 -4.02 -11.14 -0.30
C PHE A 36 -5.38 -11.68 0.15
N THR A 37 -5.52 -12.02 1.44
CA THR A 37 -6.76 -12.60 1.98
C THR A 37 -7.93 -11.61 1.95
N GLY A 38 -7.66 -10.32 2.13
CA GLY A 38 -8.66 -9.25 2.00
C GLY A 38 -9.17 -9.13 0.56
N CYS A 39 -8.28 -9.09 -0.43
CA CYS A 39 -8.64 -9.01 -1.84
C CYS A 39 -9.34 -10.29 -2.34
N ALA A 40 -8.88 -11.46 -1.90
CA ALA A 40 -9.51 -12.74 -2.25
C ALA A 40 -10.99 -12.81 -1.84
N ARG A 41 -11.38 -12.14 -0.74
CA ARG A 41 -12.77 -12.11 -0.26
C ARG A 41 -13.70 -11.17 -1.02
N ILE A 42 -13.17 -10.32 -1.89
CA ILE A 42 -13.92 -9.33 -2.66
C ILE A 42 -13.73 -9.50 -4.16
N VAL A 43 -12.96 -10.49 -4.60
CA VAL A 43 -12.59 -10.70 -6.00
C VAL A 43 -13.79 -10.97 -6.90
N ASP A 44 -14.77 -11.71 -6.40
CA ASP A 44 -15.99 -12.04 -7.15
C ASP A 44 -16.87 -10.81 -7.40
N ALA A 45 -16.85 -9.85 -6.48
CA ALA A 45 -17.59 -8.60 -6.60
C ALA A 45 -16.82 -7.52 -7.38
N TYR A 46 -15.48 -7.54 -7.29
CA TYR A 46 -14.60 -6.51 -7.87
C TYR A 46 -13.44 -7.18 -8.60
N PRO A 47 -13.54 -7.41 -9.94
CA PRO A 47 -12.53 -8.16 -10.69
C PRO A 47 -11.12 -7.59 -10.61
N ASN A 48 -10.97 -6.27 -10.45
CA ASN A 48 -9.67 -5.62 -10.26
C ASN A 48 -8.96 -6.07 -8.97
N ALA A 49 -9.69 -6.61 -7.98
CA ALA A 49 -9.10 -7.16 -6.77
C ALA A 49 -8.28 -8.43 -7.05
N LYS A 50 -8.51 -9.12 -8.19
CA LYS A 50 -7.69 -10.28 -8.60
C LYS A 50 -6.23 -9.89 -8.80
N LYS A 51 -5.98 -8.70 -9.36
CA LYS A 51 -4.63 -8.18 -9.58
C LYS A 51 -3.96 -7.82 -8.27
N ALA A 52 -4.66 -7.08 -7.40
CA ALA A 52 -4.17 -6.77 -6.05
C ALA A 52 -3.89 -8.04 -5.22
N MET A 53 -4.77 -9.04 -5.31
CA MET A 53 -4.59 -10.35 -4.68
C MET A 53 -3.31 -11.04 -5.16
N THR A 54 -3.10 -11.10 -6.48
CA THR A 54 -1.93 -11.75 -7.08
C THR A 54 -0.63 -11.05 -6.65
N VAL A 55 -0.62 -9.72 -6.68
CA VAL A 55 0.53 -8.92 -6.22
C VAL A 55 0.77 -9.11 -4.72
N GLY A 56 -0.30 -9.18 -3.91
CA GLY A 56 -0.19 -9.49 -2.48
C GLY A 56 0.42 -10.85 -2.22
N MET A 57 0.04 -11.87 -2.98
CA MET A 57 0.65 -13.20 -2.89
C MET A 57 2.14 -13.16 -3.26
N ILE A 58 2.50 -12.49 -4.36
CA ILE A 58 3.91 -12.33 -4.76
C ILE A 58 4.69 -11.59 -3.67
N GLY A 59 4.15 -10.48 -3.16
CA GLY A 59 4.78 -9.69 -2.11
C GLY A 59 5.02 -10.45 -0.83
N MET A 60 4.11 -11.32 -0.43
CA MET A 60 4.30 -12.18 0.73
C MET A 60 5.55 -13.06 0.61
N PHE A 61 5.81 -13.65 -0.57
CA PHE A 61 7.00 -14.48 -0.78
C PHE A 61 8.27 -13.65 -0.99
N VAL A 62 8.16 -12.57 -1.78
CA VAL A 62 9.28 -11.68 -2.07
C VAL A 62 9.77 -10.97 -0.82
N SER A 63 8.90 -10.70 0.16
CA SER A 63 9.29 -10.09 1.43
C SER A 63 9.81 -11.08 2.49
N LEU A 64 9.82 -12.39 2.24
CA LEU A 64 10.34 -13.34 3.24
C LEU A 64 11.84 -13.13 3.57
N PRO A 65 12.73 -12.84 2.61
CA PRO A 65 14.13 -12.57 2.92
C PRO A 65 14.34 -11.37 3.83
N SER A 66 13.42 -10.40 3.86
CA SER A 66 13.57 -9.26 4.77
C SER A 66 13.58 -9.76 6.21
N ILE A 67 12.82 -10.82 6.56
CA ILE A 67 12.73 -11.41 7.91
C ILE A 67 14.09 -11.74 8.54
N PHE A 68 15.11 -12.00 7.74
CA PHE A 68 16.43 -12.42 8.21
C PHE A 68 17.46 -11.29 8.19
N VAL A 69 17.16 -10.15 7.57
CA VAL A 69 18.14 -9.10 7.27
C VAL A 69 17.60 -7.71 7.57
N ASN A 70 18.37 -6.94 8.32
CA ASN A 70 18.03 -5.55 8.60
C ASN A 70 18.40 -4.64 7.42
N LEU A 71 17.43 -4.35 6.55
CA LEU A 71 17.62 -3.51 5.36
C LEU A 71 18.05 -2.07 5.64
N SER A 72 17.96 -1.61 6.89
CA SER A 72 18.42 -0.27 7.30
C SER A 72 19.92 -0.21 7.60
N ASP A 73 20.61 -1.36 7.65
CA ASP A 73 22.04 -1.41 7.92
C ASP A 73 22.87 -1.05 6.68
N SER A 74 23.58 0.08 6.77
CA SER A 74 24.48 0.58 5.73
C SER A 74 25.68 -0.33 5.42
N ALA A 75 25.98 -1.32 6.28
CA ALA A 75 27.05 -2.29 6.06
C ALA A 75 26.64 -3.45 5.14
N LEU A 76 25.39 -3.49 4.68
CA LEU A 76 24.91 -4.58 3.84
C LEU A 76 25.53 -4.56 2.43
N PRO A 77 25.81 -5.74 1.84
CA PRO A 77 26.20 -5.86 0.44
C PRO A 77 25.23 -5.16 -0.51
N PHE A 78 25.76 -4.60 -1.61
CA PHE A 78 25.02 -3.85 -2.64
C PHE A 78 23.71 -4.52 -3.11
N GLY A 79 23.64 -5.85 -3.11
CA GLY A 79 22.43 -6.60 -3.49
C GLY A 79 21.19 -6.30 -2.63
N TRP A 80 21.37 -5.90 -1.37
CA TRP A 80 20.26 -5.60 -0.46
C TRP A 80 19.56 -4.27 -0.77
N SER A 81 20.30 -3.27 -1.25
CA SER A 81 19.71 -2.00 -1.71
C SER A 81 18.82 -2.20 -2.94
N PHE A 82 19.23 -3.09 -3.85
CA PHE A 82 18.39 -3.48 -4.99
C PHE A 82 17.12 -4.22 -4.54
N TYR A 83 17.25 -5.12 -3.58
CA TYR A 83 16.10 -5.83 -2.98
C TYR A 83 15.11 -4.87 -2.29
N ALA A 84 15.58 -3.88 -1.52
CA ALA A 84 14.72 -2.85 -0.91
C ALA A 84 13.97 -2.02 -1.98
N SER A 85 14.62 -1.75 -3.11
CA SER A 85 13.99 -1.08 -4.25
C SER A 85 12.88 -1.92 -4.87
N ILE A 86 13.10 -3.23 -5.01
CA ILE A 86 12.05 -4.17 -5.48
C ILE A 86 10.85 -4.17 -4.54
N LEU A 87 11.07 -4.24 -3.22
CA LEU A 87 9.98 -4.19 -2.24
C LEU A 87 9.20 -2.87 -2.32
N SER A 88 9.90 -1.75 -2.49
CA SER A 88 9.28 -0.42 -2.65
C SER A 88 8.41 -0.34 -3.91
N ILE A 89 8.90 -0.87 -5.04
CA ILE A 89 8.11 -0.98 -6.28
C ILE A 89 6.89 -1.87 -6.06
N LEU A 90 7.05 -2.99 -5.37
CA LEU A 90 5.96 -3.92 -5.11
C LEU A 90 4.87 -3.30 -4.23
N LYS A 91 5.24 -2.54 -3.20
CA LYS A 91 4.34 -1.72 -2.37
C LYS A 91 3.56 -0.71 -3.22
N LEU A 92 4.24 -0.02 -4.15
CA LEU A 92 3.57 0.91 -5.07
C LEU A 92 2.59 0.20 -6.01
N VAL A 93 2.98 -0.95 -6.56
CA VAL A 93 2.14 -1.74 -7.48
C VAL A 93 0.88 -2.27 -6.76
N ILE A 94 1.01 -2.73 -5.52
CA ILE A 94 -0.18 -3.18 -4.77
C ILE A 94 -1.10 -2.01 -4.42
N ALA A 95 -0.55 -0.86 -4.00
CA ALA A 95 -1.33 0.34 -3.74
C ALA A 95 -2.09 0.80 -4.99
N PHE A 96 -1.42 0.81 -6.14
CA PHE A 96 -2.02 1.11 -7.44
C PHE A 96 -3.26 0.25 -7.71
N TYR A 97 -3.15 -1.09 -7.59
CA TYR A 97 -4.30 -1.96 -7.82
C TYR A 97 -5.40 -1.78 -6.77
N LEU A 98 -5.04 -1.52 -5.51
CA LEU A 98 -6.02 -1.20 -4.48
C LEU A 98 -6.80 0.07 -4.81
N PHE A 99 -6.19 1.12 -5.37
CA PHE A 99 -6.93 2.30 -5.82
C PHE A 99 -7.98 1.96 -6.88
N PHE A 100 -7.68 1.06 -7.84
CA PHE A 100 -8.68 0.61 -8.81
C PHE A 100 -9.84 -0.13 -8.14
N VAL A 101 -9.54 -1.00 -7.18
CA VAL A 101 -10.56 -1.69 -6.39
C VAL A 101 -11.44 -0.68 -5.64
N LEU A 102 -10.85 0.32 -5.00
CA LEU A 102 -11.58 1.36 -4.27
C LEU A 102 -12.43 2.23 -5.22
N MET A 103 -11.92 2.55 -6.40
CA MET A 103 -12.69 3.25 -7.43
C MET A 103 -13.91 2.45 -7.88
N ASP A 104 -13.77 1.14 -8.11
CA ASP A 104 -14.89 0.27 -8.46
C ASP A 104 -15.91 0.16 -7.31
N MET A 105 -15.44 0.07 -6.06
CA MET A 105 -16.30 0.09 -4.88
C MET A 105 -17.06 1.41 -4.72
N ALA A 106 -16.42 2.55 -4.96
CA ALA A 106 -17.09 3.84 -4.84
C ALA A 106 -18.21 3.98 -5.87
N LYS A 107 -17.99 3.47 -7.09
CA LYS A 107 -19.02 3.38 -8.14
C LYS A 107 -20.16 2.46 -7.74
N SER A 108 -19.88 1.28 -7.20
CA SER A 108 -20.92 0.35 -6.76
C SER A 108 -21.74 0.88 -5.58
N PHE A 109 -21.16 1.74 -4.74
CA PHE A 109 -21.87 2.44 -3.68
C PHE A 109 -22.69 3.64 -4.16
N GLY A 110 -22.55 4.06 -5.43
CA GLY A 110 -23.17 5.28 -5.96
C GLY A 110 -22.66 6.57 -5.30
N ASN A 111 -21.44 6.55 -4.75
CA ASN A 111 -20.88 7.69 -4.01
C ASN A 111 -19.82 8.42 -4.85
N GLU A 112 -20.28 9.36 -5.67
CA GLU A 112 -19.43 10.18 -6.56
C GLU A 112 -18.36 10.97 -5.79
N THR A 113 -18.68 11.48 -4.60
CA THR A 113 -17.71 12.19 -3.76
C THR A 113 -16.55 11.29 -3.35
N LEU A 114 -16.84 10.05 -2.95
CA LEU A 114 -15.83 9.06 -2.58
C LEU A 114 -15.01 8.62 -3.79
N TYR A 115 -15.64 8.48 -4.96
CA TYR A 115 -14.96 8.17 -6.22
C TYR A 115 -13.96 9.27 -6.61
N ASN A 116 -14.41 10.52 -6.67
CA ASN A 116 -13.57 11.67 -7.02
C ASN A 116 -12.41 11.87 -6.03
N ARG A 117 -12.69 11.69 -4.73
CA ARG A 117 -11.65 11.73 -3.71
C ARG A 117 -10.61 10.63 -3.95
N THR A 118 -11.04 9.39 -4.21
CA THR A 118 -10.15 8.26 -4.50
C THR A 118 -9.29 8.52 -5.73
N GLN A 119 -9.89 9.04 -6.80
CA GLN A 119 -9.19 9.35 -8.05
C GLN A 119 -8.14 10.45 -7.87
N ASN A 120 -8.46 11.50 -7.11
CA ASN A 120 -7.50 12.58 -6.84
C ASN A 120 -6.36 12.09 -5.95
N THR A 121 -6.66 11.34 -4.88
CA THR A 121 -5.63 10.74 -4.02
C THR A 121 -4.74 9.80 -4.82
N PHE A 122 -5.30 8.99 -5.72
CA PHE A 122 -4.54 8.11 -6.61
C PHE A 122 -3.52 8.88 -7.47
N LYS A 123 -3.95 9.96 -8.13
CA LYS A 123 -3.06 10.78 -8.98
C LYS A 123 -1.87 11.31 -8.19
N TYR A 124 -2.12 11.93 -7.05
CA TYR A 124 -1.05 12.48 -6.21
C TYR A 124 -0.16 11.38 -5.63
N PHE A 125 -0.74 10.27 -5.18
CA PHE A 125 -0.03 9.15 -4.60
C PHE A 125 0.98 8.57 -5.60
N VAL A 126 0.50 8.19 -6.79
CA VAL A 126 1.37 7.61 -7.82
C VAL A 126 2.43 8.61 -8.26
N THR A 127 2.08 9.88 -8.45
CA THR A 127 3.05 10.91 -8.87
C THR A 127 4.19 11.07 -7.86
N ILE A 128 3.86 11.17 -6.57
CA ILE A 128 4.85 11.40 -5.51
C ILE A 128 5.73 10.16 -5.30
N HIS A 129 5.15 8.96 -5.24
CA HIS A 129 5.95 7.73 -5.08
C HIS A 129 6.81 7.43 -6.31
N PHE A 130 6.28 7.66 -7.52
CA PHE A 130 7.07 7.49 -8.74
C PHE A 130 8.22 8.51 -8.82
N ALA A 131 7.97 9.77 -8.47
CA ALA A 131 9.03 10.79 -8.39
C ALA A 131 10.09 10.42 -7.34
N THR A 132 9.67 9.86 -6.19
CA THR A 132 10.60 9.37 -5.17
C THR A 132 11.49 8.24 -5.70
N LEU A 133 10.92 7.25 -6.39
CA LEU A 133 11.68 6.17 -7.02
C LEU A 133 12.64 6.67 -8.11
N ALA A 134 12.22 7.66 -8.89
CA ALA A 134 13.07 8.30 -9.89
C ALA A 134 14.26 9.01 -9.21
N LEU A 135 14.02 9.80 -8.16
CA LEU A 135 15.07 10.47 -7.39
C LEU A 135 16.07 9.47 -6.81
N MET A 136 15.60 8.35 -6.26
CA MET A 136 16.47 7.28 -5.77
C MET A 136 17.36 6.72 -6.89
N SER A 137 16.82 6.53 -8.10
CA SER A 137 17.59 5.99 -9.23
C SER A 137 18.70 6.93 -9.71
N PHE A 138 18.50 8.24 -9.63
CA PHE A 138 19.51 9.24 -10.00
C PHE A 138 20.47 9.60 -8.87
N SER A 139 20.16 9.25 -7.62
CA SER A 139 20.98 9.59 -6.45
C SER A 139 22.42 9.08 -6.51
N MET A 140 22.66 7.95 -7.21
CA MET A 140 24.02 7.42 -7.41
C MET A 140 24.89 8.30 -8.32
N ASN A 141 24.27 9.12 -9.17
CA ASN A 141 24.97 9.93 -10.17
C ASN A 141 25.05 11.42 -9.78
N VAL A 142 24.29 11.84 -8.77
CA VAL A 142 24.16 13.25 -8.38
C VAL A 142 24.43 13.39 -6.89
N THR A 143 25.50 14.10 -6.56
CA THR A 143 25.87 14.43 -5.18
C THR A 143 25.66 15.91 -4.89
N GLY A 144 25.18 16.25 -3.69
CA GLY A 144 25.11 17.63 -3.22
C GLY A 144 23.93 17.88 -2.28
N ASP A 145 24.05 18.90 -1.43
CA ASP A 145 23.08 19.22 -0.37
C ASP A 145 21.67 19.50 -0.93
N GLY A 146 21.58 20.12 -2.11
CA GLY A 146 20.30 20.37 -2.78
C GLY A 146 19.57 19.09 -3.19
N TRP A 147 20.30 18.05 -3.62
CA TRP A 147 19.72 16.76 -4.00
C TRP A 147 19.22 15.99 -2.77
N VAL A 148 19.99 16.06 -1.68
CA VAL A 148 19.59 15.49 -0.39
C VAL A 148 18.31 16.18 0.12
N ALA A 149 18.27 17.51 0.11
CA ALA A 149 17.09 18.27 0.53
C ALA A 149 15.84 17.92 -0.29
N LEU A 150 15.97 17.81 -1.62
CA LEU A 150 14.88 17.41 -2.50
C LEU A 150 14.38 16.00 -2.18
N SER A 151 15.30 15.05 -1.97
CA SER A 151 14.98 13.66 -1.62
C SER A 151 14.22 13.58 -0.29
N VAL A 152 14.63 14.37 0.71
CA VAL A 152 13.94 14.47 2.01
C VAL A 152 12.51 15.02 1.84
N ILE A 153 12.32 16.06 1.02
CA ILE A 153 10.98 16.63 0.76
C ILE A 153 10.05 15.58 0.14
N PHE A 154 10.52 14.84 -0.87
CA PHE A 154 9.73 13.79 -1.50
C PHE A 154 9.46 12.60 -0.58
N ALA A 155 10.42 12.24 0.28
CA ALA A 155 10.21 11.20 1.29
C ALA A 155 9.10 11.59 2.28
N ILE A 156 9.12 12.84 2.80
CA ILE A 156 8.06 13.36 3.67
C ILE A 156 6.72 13.37 2.93
N ALA A 157 6.69 13.84 1.69
CA ALA A 157 5.48 13.85 0.87
C ALA A 157 4.93 12.43 0.63
N GLY A 158 5.81 11.44 0.41
CA GLY A 158 5.44 10.03 0.27
C GLY A 158 4.78 9.49 1.53
N VAL A 159 5.35 9.75 2.71
CA VAL A 159 4.76 9.37 4.01
C VAL A 159 3.39 10.01 4.20
N LEU A 160 3.22 11.29 3.87
CA LEU A 160 1.92 11.96 3.94
C LEU A 160 0.90 11.30 3.00
N MET A 161 1.31 10.90 1.79
CA MET A 161 0.44 10.20 0.85
C MET A 161 0.02 8.81 1.33
N ASP A 162 0.92 8.06 1.95
CA ASP A 162 0.60 6.78 2.59
C ASP A 162 -0.45 6.94 3.71
N ILE A 163 -0.28 7.97 4.55
CA ILE A 163 -1.26 8.29 5.61
C ILE A 163 -2.62 8.66 5.00
N LEU A 164 -2.62 9.48 3.94
CA LEU A 164 -3.86 9.83 3.23
C LEU A 164 -4.55 8.60 2.63
N PHE A 165 -3.78 7.64 2.11
CA PHE A 165 -4.33 6.39 1.60
C PHE A 165 -4.94 5.53 2.72
N LEU A 166 -4.31 5.45 3.89
CA LEU A 166 -4.90 4.81 5.07
C LEU A 166 -6.22 5.47 5.50
N PHE A 167 -6.29 6.80 5.49
CA PHE A 167 -7.54 7.51 5.76
C PHE A 167 -8.61 7.22 4.71
N LEU A 168 -8.22 7.06 3.45
CA LEU A 168 -9.13 6.68 2.38
C LEU A 168 -9.69 5.27 2.62
N LEU A 169 -8.84 4.28 2.91
CA LEU A 169 -9.28 2.91 3.26
C LEU A 169 -10.25 2.91 4.46
N ARG A 170 -9.99 3.75 5.47
CA ARG A 170 -10.90 3.92 6.61
C ARG A 170 -12.22 4.56 6.22
N ALA A 171 -12.23 5.47 5.24
CA ALA A 171 -13.47 6.04 4.72
C ALA A 171 -14.33 4.98 4.03
N PHE A 172 -13.73 4.08 3.23
CA PHE A 172 -14.44 2.94 2.62
C PHE A 172 -15.00 1.97 3.66
N LEU A 173 -14.25 1.70 4.73
CA LEU A 173 -14.73 0.90 5.87
C LEU A 173 -15.99 1.48 6.52
N ARG A 174 -16.08 2.81 6.60
CA ARG A 174 -17.27 3.51 7.16
C ARG A 174 -18.42 3.58 6.16
N ALA A 175 -18.13 3.70 4.88
CA ALA A 175 -19.13 3.82 3.82
C ALA A 175 -19.74 2.47 3.41
N SER A 176 -19.06 1.36 3.68
CA SER A 176 -19.58 0.01 3.36
C SER A 176 -20.92 -0.23 4.07
N PRO A 177 -22.01 -0.49 3.33
CA PRO A 177 -23.31 -0.79 3.93
C PRO A 177 -23.20 -1.97 4.89
N ASP A 178 -23.68 -1.78 6.11
CA ASP A 178 -23.64 -2.80 7.14
C ASP A 178 -24.70 -3.85 6.80
N VAL A 179 -24.26 -5.04 6.41
CA VAL A 179 -25.12 -6.19 6.02
C VAL A 179 -26.04 -6.65 7.18
N ARG A 180 -25.91 -6.07 8.39
CA ARG A 180 -26.72 -6.42 9.57
C ARG A 180 -28.13 -5.83 9.61
N LYS A 181 -28.56 -5.02 8.65
CA LYS A 181 -29.96 -4.57 8.57
C LYS A 181 -30.78 -5.44 7.61
N VAL A 182 -30.76 -6.76 7.82
CA VAL A 182 -31.86 -7.61 7.34
C VAL A 182 -32.81 -7.77 8.52
N ASN A 183 -33.83 -6.92 8.56
CA ASN A 183 -34.97 -7.08 9.45
C ASN A 183 -35.63 -8.42 9.12
N TYR A 184 -35.45 -9.43 9.98
CA TYR A 184 -36.41 -10.52 10.07
C TYR A 184 -37.61 -10.01 10.86
N SER A 185 -38.38 -9.11 10.26
CA SER A 185 -39.77 -8.91 10.66
C SER A 185 -40.59 -9.93 9.89
N VAL A 186 -40.68 -11.13 10.46
CA VAL A 186 -41.70 -12.14 10.15
C VAL A 186 -42.76 -12.05 11.24
#